data_AF-A0A968WWB3-F1
#
_entry.id   AF-A0A968WWB3-F1
#
_cell.length_a   1.000
_cell.length_b   1.000
_cell.length_c   1.000
_cell.angle_alpha   90.00
_cell.angle_beta   90.00
_cell.angle_gamma   90.00
#
_symmetry.space_group_name_H-M   'P 1'
#
loop_
_entity.id
_entity.type
_entity.pdbx_description
1 polymer ?
#
loop_
_entity_poly.entity_id
_entity_poly.type
_entity_poly.pdbx_seq_one_letter_code
_entity_poly.pdbx_strand_id
1 'polypeptide(L)'
;MDSGEKEGAMTAGDFEHQNAARWAEYERLVTLIESGKAGAEAEDLPRRFRELSLDLSLAESRMYGGRIAERLNQLVIRGYNLIYQTRRGSWENIVSFVAVKFPQTVRREWRLFWLCSAVFWFPFFAMMLSANHDLSWAQATLGAEGMASMEEMYGGKEEQISHLRERFGSNFMMFCFYIQHNVGIDFQIFAGGMLAGIGTIFS
;
A
#
# COMPACT_ATOMS: atom_id res chain seq x y z
N MET A 1 48.27 44.16 -28.63
CA MET A 1 48.02 42.75 -28.28
C MET A 1 47.11 42.80 -27.07
N ASP A 2 45.80 42.82 -27.32
CA ASP A 2 44.77 42.78 -26.28
C ASP A 2 43.73 41.76 -26.76
N SER A 3 44.10 40.51 -26.55
CA SER A 3 43.29 39.33 -26.82
C SER A 3 43.08 38.68 -25.46
N GLY A 4 41.93 38.95 -24.85
CA GLY A 4 41.62 38.51 -23.49
C GLY A 4 40.14 38.71 -23.17
N GLU A 5 39.31 37.85 -23.74
CA GLU A 5 38.16 37.25 -23.03
C GLU A 5 36.98 38.18 -22.67
N LYS A 6 36.21 38.57 -23.68
CA LYS A 6 34.75 38.72 -23.49
C LYS A 6 34.15 37.32 -23.56
N GLU A 7 34.09 36.61 -22.44
CA GLU A 7 33.15 35.50 -22.26
C GLU A 7 31.76 36.02 -22.62
N GLY A 8 31.24 35.57 -23.77
CA GLY A 8 29.98 36.04 -24.32
C GLY A 8 28.85 35.69 -23.38
N ALA A 9 28.30 36.70 -22.68
CA ALA A 9 27.08 36.54 -21.91
C ALA A 9 25.97 36.09 -22.88
N MET A 10 25.60 34.80 -22.80
CA MET A 10 24.53 34.21 -23.60
C MET A 10 23.27 35.07 -23.44
N THR A 11 22.76 35.61 -24.55
CA THR A 11 21.54 36.41 -24.51
C THR A 11 20.34 35.50 -24.31
N ALA A 12 19.21 36.06 -23.88
CA ALA A 12 17.98 35.28 -23.71
C ALA A 12 17.53 34.59 -25.01
N GLY A 13 17.80 35.21 -26.17
CA GLY A 13 17.49 34.64 -27.49
C GLY A 13 18.42 33.48 -27.86
N ASP A 14 19.71 33.55 -27.53
CA ASP A 14 20.65 32.45 -27.76
C ASP A 14 20.32 31.24 -26.88
N PHE A 15 19.91 31.48 -25.64
CA PHE A 15 19.45 30.45 -24.72
C PHE A 15 18.17 29.77 -25.21
N GLU A 16 17.20 30.54 -25.70
CA GLU A 16 15.98 29.98 -26.29
C GLU A 16 16.30 29.16 -27.56
N HIS A 17 17.12 29.68 -28.46
CA HIS A 17 17.45 28.99 -29.71
C HIS A 17 18.18 27.66 -29.47
N GLN A 18 19.11 27.61 -28.52
CA GLN A 18 19.85 26.38 -28.19
C GLN A 18 18.96 25.30 -27.56
N ASN A 19 17.98 25.70 -26.73
CA ASN A 19 17.17 24.77 -25.95
C ASN A 19 15.78 24.50 -26.54
N ALA A 20 15.33 25.28 -27.52
CA ALA A 20 14.01 25.15 -28.14
C ALA A 20 13.73 23.73 -28.68
N ALA A 21 14.72 23.09 -29.30
CA ALA A 21 14.57 21.73 -29.81
C ALA A 21 14.33 20.71 -28.69
N ARG A 22 15.08 20.83 -27.58
CA ARG A 22 14.92 19.98 -26.39
C ARG A 22 13.57 20.19 -25.73
N TRP A 23 13.11 21.44 -25.60
CA TRP A 23 11.82 21.76 -25.00
C TRP A 23 10.64 21.23 -25.84
N ALA A 24 10.74 21.33 -27.17
CA ALA A 24 9.74 20.77 -28.08
C ALA A 24 9.66 19.24 -28.01
N GLU A 25 10.80 18.56 -27.89
CA GLU A 25 10.85 17.11 -27.71
C GLU A 25 10.22 16.67 -26.39
N TYR A 26 10.50 17.39 -25.30
CA TYR A 26 9.88 17.15 -24.00
C TYR A 26 8.36 17.37 -24.04
N GLU A 27 7.90 18.45 -24.67
CA GLU A 27 6.47 18.73 -24.83
C GLU A 27 5.76 17.63 -25.64
N ARG A 28 6.41 17.12 -26.70
CA ARG A 28 5.90 15.98 -27.48
C ARG A 28 5.80 14.73 -26.61
N LEU A 29 6.83 14.44 -25.82
CA LEU A 29 6.85 13.29 -24.90
C LEU A 29 5.72 13.38 -23.86
N VAL A 30 5.57 14.52 -23.20
CA VAL A 30 4.48 14.79 -22.24
C VAL A 30 3.12 14.55 -22.90
N THR A 31 2.91 15.06 -24.11
CA THR A 31 1.65 14.89 -24.85
C THR A 31 1.38 13.44 -25.24
N LEU A 32 2.42 12.67 -25.61
CA LEU A 32 2.31 11.24 -25.89
C LEU A 32 1.91 10.44 -24.65
N ILE A 33 2.49 10.77 -23.49
CA ILE A 33 2.16 10.15 -22.20
C ILE A 33 0.73 10.50 -21.78
N GLU A 34 0.33 11.77 -21.89
CA GLU A 34 -1.06 12.21 -21.62
C GLU A 34 -2.08 11.49 -22.51
N SER A 35 -1.72 11.18 -23.76
CA SER A 35 -2.59 10.42 -24.69
C SER A 35 -2.57 8.90 -24.49
N GLY A 36 -1.83 8.38 -23.52
CA GLY A 36 -1.72 6.94 -23.22
C GLY A 36 -0.95 6.13 -24.26
N LYS A 37 -0.17 6.79 -25.14
CA LYS A 37 0.59 6.15 -26.23
C LYS A 37 2.06 5.96 -25.92
N ALA A 38 2.51 6.40 -24.73
CA ALA A 38 3.90 6.28 -24.35
C ALA A 38 4.21 4.85 -23.86
N GLY A 39 5.07 4.17 -24.63
CA GLY A 39 5.70 2.92 -24.23
C GLY A 39 7.01 3.16 -23.49
N ALA A 40 8.13 2.66 -24.03
CA ALA A 40 9.47 2.81 -23.47
C ALA A 40 9.92 4.28 -23.30
N GLU A 41 9.36 5.22 -24.07
CA GLU A 41 9.69 6.64 -24.00
C GLU A 41 9.33 7.27 -22.63
N ALA A 42 8.40 6.67 -21.87
CA ALA A 42 8.04 7.13 -20.53
C ALA A 42 9.19 6.99 -19.51
N GLU A 43 10.14 6.09 -19.74
CA GLU A 43 11.31 5.89 -18.86
C GLU A 43 12.26 7.09 -18.87
N ASP A 44 12.31 7.83 -19.98
CA ASP A 44 13.14 9.03 -20.14
C ASP A 44 12.51 10.29 -19.51
N LEU A 45 11.23 10.25 -19.12
CA LEU A 45 10.51 11.40 -18.59
C LEU A 45 11.18 12.02 -17.35
N PRO A 46 11.59 11.26 -16.30
CA PRO A 46 12.19 11.84 -15.11
C PRO A 46 13.53 12.52 -15.38
N ARG A 47 14.33 11.99 -16.32
CA ARG A 47 15.62 12.59 -16.69
C ARG A 47 15.40 13.93 -17.38
N ARG A 48 14.55 13.96 -18.42
CA ARG A 48 14.24 15.18 -19.18
C ARG A 48 13.52 16.23 -18.33
N PHE A 49 12.68 15.80 -17.38
CA PHE A 49 12.07 16.69 -16.39
C PHE A 49 13.11 17.43 -15.54
N ARG A 50 14.14 16.74 -15.04
CA ARG A 50 15.22 17.39 -14.26
C ARG A 50 15.97 18.42 -15.09
N GLU A 51 16.28 18.09 -16.35
CA GLU A 51 16.96 18.99 -17.28
C GLU A 51 16.11 20.26 -17.54
N LEU A 52 14.79 20.12 -17.70
CA LEU A 52 13.89 21.26 -17.89
C LEU A 52 13.78 22.14 -16.64
N SER A 53 13.74 21.54 -15.45
CA SER A 53 13.73 22.27 -14.18
C SER A 53 15.02 23.08 -13.98
N LEU A 54 16.16 22.55 -14.42
CA LEU A 54 17.42 23.30 -14.42
C LEU A 54 17.38 24.50 -15.38
N ASP A 55 16.83 24.30 -16.59
CA ASP A 55 16.64 25.38 -17.57
C ASP A 55 15.72 26.50 -17.01
N LEU A 56 14.67 26.13 -16.27
CA LEU A 56 13.78 27.08 -15.59
C LEU A 56 14.53 27.87 -14.50
N SER A 57 15.26 27.19 -13.60
CA SER A 57 16.04 27.86 -12.57
C SER A 57 17.12 28.79 -13.15
N LEU A 58 17.71 28.41 -14.29
CA LEU A 58 18.67 29.24 -14.99
C LEU A 58 18.01 30.47 -15.63
N ALA A 59 16.81 30.31 -16.21
CA ALA A 59 16.04 31.41 -16.78
C ALA A 59 15.59 32.41 -15.71
N GLU A 60 15.14 31.93 -14.54
CA GLU A 60 14.74 32.76 -13.40
C GLU A 60 15.92 33.50 -12.79
N SER A 61 17.04 32.80 -12.53
CA SER A 61 18.24 33.41 -11.93
C SER A 61 18.87 34.50 -12.79
N ARG A 62 18.79 34.37 -14.13
CA ARG A 62 19.29 35.37 -15.08
C ARG A 62 18.25 36.40 -15.51
N MET A 63 17.03 36.34 -14.95
CA MET A 63 15.90 37.19 -15.32
C MET A 63 15.66 37.22 -16.84
N TYR A 64 15.88 36.09 -17.51
CA TYR A 64 15.53 35.96 -18.93
C TYR A 64 14.02 36.11 -19.05
N GLY A 65 13.59 37.05 -19.91
CA GLY A 65 12.26 37.67 -19.88
C GLY A 65 11.08 36.73 -19.58
N GLY A 66 10.07 37.25 -18.87
CA GLY A 66 9.01 36.45 -18.24
C GLY A 66 8.25 35.47 -19.16
N ARG A 67 8.28 35.67 -20.48
CA ARG A 67 7.68 34.73 -21.44
C ARG A 67 8.37 33.36 -21.48
N ILE A 68 9.70 33.32 -21.39
CA ILE A 68 10.47 32.06 -21.43
C ILE A 68 10.28 31.32 -20.11
N ALA A 69 10.43 32.01 -18.98
CA ALA A 69 10.23 31.45 -17.65
C ALA A 69 8.81 30.87 -17.49
N GLU A 70 7.78 31.61 -17.93
CA GLU A 70 6.38 31.14 -17.87
C GLU A 70 6.17 29.87 -18.71
N ARG A 71 6.69 29.84 -19.93
CA ARG A 71 6.61 28.66 -20.80
C ARG A 71 7.26 27.43 -20.16
N LEU A 72 8.46 27.60 -19.60
CA LEU A 72 9.18 26.53 -18.93
C LEU A 72 8.44 26.03 -17.68
N ASN A 73 7.90 26.95 -16.89
CA ASN A 73 7.12 26.64 -15.71
C ASN A 73 5.87 25.79 -16.05
N GLN A 74 5.14 26.15 -17.11
CA GLN A 74 3.99 25.37 -17.56
C GLN A 74 4.35 23.93 -17.96
N LEU A 75 5.48 23.74 -18.66
CA LEU A 75 5.97 22.43 -19.04
C LEU A 75 6.43 21.60 -17.82
N VAL A 76 7.05 22.24 -16.82
CA VAL A 76 7.41 21.60 -15.54
C VAL A 76 6.16 21.13 -14.79
N ILE A 77 5.12 21.96 -14.69
CA ILE A 77 3.86 21.60 -14.02
C ILE A 77 3.20 20.40 -14.69
N ARG A 78 3.13 20.36 -16.02
CA ARG A 78 2.59 19.20 -16.77
C ARG A 78 3.38 17.93 -16.49
N GLY A 79 4.71 18.02 -16.53
CA GLY A 79 5.60 16.90 -16.20
C GLY A 79 5.44 16.38 -14.78
N TYR A 80 5.34 17.29 -13.81
CA TYR A 80 5.13 16.95 -12.41
C TYR A 80 3.83 16.16 -12.23
N ASN A 81 2.74 16.61 -12.85
CA ASN A 81 1.47 15.90 -12.81
C ASN A 81 1.60 14.49 -13.40
N LEU A 82 2.34 14.30 -14.48
CA LEU A 82 2.56 12.96 -15.03
C LEU A 82 3.39 12.07 -14.09
N ILE A 83 4.50 12.56 -13.54
CA ILE A 83 5.37 11.76 -12.67
C ILE A 83 4.64 11.37 -11.37
N TYR A 84 3.87 12.30 -10.80
CA TYR A 84 3.24 12.10 -9.50
C TYR A 84 1.79 11.60 -9.56
N GLN A 85 1.01 11.90 -10.61
CA GLN A 85 -0.37 11.41 -10.76
C GLN A 85 -0.48 10.07 -11.50
N THR A 86 0.45 9.69 -12.40
CA THR A 86 0.39 8.39 -13.13
C THR A 86 0.40 7.18 -12.19
N ARG A 87 0.76 7.36 -10.91
CA ARG A 87 0.57 6.36 -9.85
C ARG A 87 -0.90 5.93 -9.64
N ARG A 88 -1.89 6.69 -10.13
CA ARG A 88 -3.31 6.30 -10.14
C ARG A 88 -3.66 5.20 -11.15
N GLY A 89 -2.92 5.06 -12.26
CA GLY A 89 -3.13 3.96 -13.22
C GLY A 89 -2.78 2.57 -12.66
N SER A 90 -1.96 2.51 -11.61
CA SER A 90 -1.69 1.26 -10.89
C SER A 90 -2.87 0.80 -10.02
N TRP A 91 -3.74 1.72 -9.57
CA TRP A 91 -4.89 1.38 -8.73
C TRP A 91 -5.96 0.62 -9.51
N GLU A 92 -6.22 1.00 -10.76
CA GLU A 92 -7.17 0.29 -11.64
C GLU A 92 -6.71 -1.16 -11.93
N ASN A 93 -5.41 -1.37 -12.10
CA ASN A 93 -4.83 -2.71 -12.26
C ASN A 93 -4.89 -3.54 -10.98
N ILE A 94 -4.72 -2.92 -9.80
CA ILE A 94 -4.88 -3.59 -8.50
C ILE A 94 -6.36 -3.96 -8.28
N VAL A 95 -7.29 -3.05 -8.56
CA VAL A 95 -8.74 -3.32 -8.44
C VAL A 95 -9.18 -4.40 -9.42
N SER A 96 -8.70 -4.37 -10.67
CA SER A 96 -8.93 -5.43 -11.66
C SER A 96 -8.39 -6.79 -11.19
N PHE A 97 -7.18 -6.81 -10.63
CA PHE A 97 -6.59 -8.03 -10.08
C PHE A 97 -7.42 -8.59 -8.91
N VAL A 98 -7.80 -7.74 -7.95
CA VAL A 98 -8.58 -8.13 -6.77
C VAL A 98 -10.03 -8.52 -7.13
N ALA A 99 -10.66 -7.80 -8.06
CA ALA A 99 -12.05 -8.04 -8.43
C ALA A 99 -12.24 -9.18 -9.44
N VAL A 100 -11.24 -9.48 -10.28
CA VAL A 100 -11.39 -10.43 -11.39
C VAL A 100 -10.46 -11.62 -11.25
N LYS A 101 -9.14 -11.40 -11.14
CA LYS A 101 -8.15 -12.49 -11.16
C LYS A 101 -8.10 -13.28 -9.86
N PHE A 102 -8.23 -12.60 -8.72
CA PHE A 102 -8.27 -13.22 -7.41
C PHE A 102 -9.45 -14.20 -7.26
N PRO A 103 -10.72 -13.82 -7.51
CA PRO A 103 -11.84 -14.76 -7.38
C PRO A 103 -11.81 -15.89 -8.41
N GLN A 104 -11.26 -15.67 -9.61
CA GLN A 104 -11.08 -16.75 -10.59
C GLN A 104 -10.08 -17.81 -10.11
N THR A 105 -9.02 -17.40 -9.43
CA THR A 105 -8.00 -18.30 -8.89
C THR A 105 -8.54 -19.06 -7.67
N VAL A 106 -9.30 -18.38 -6.81
CA VAL A 106 -10.00 -19.01 -5.67
C VAL A 106 -11.02 -20.06 -6.15
N ARG A 107 -11.76 -19.79 -7.23
CA ARG A 107 -12.69 -20.78 -7.80
C ARG A 107 -11.99 -21.99 -8.39
N ARG A 108 -10.77 -21.84 -8.92
CA ARG A 108 -9.98 -22.96 -9.45
C ARG A 108 -9.56 -23.92 -8.33
N GLU A 109 -9.30 -23.40 -7.13
CA GLU A 109 -8.89 -24.16 -5.94
C GLU A 109 -10.03 -24.39 -4.93
N TRP A 110 -11.30 -24.32 -5.36
CA TRP A 110 -12.47 -24.46 -4.47
C TRP A 110 -12.43 -25.78 -3.66
N ARG A 111 -11.77 -26.83 -4.18
CA ARG A 111 -11.60 -28.09 -3.46
C ARG A 111 -10.81 -27.94 -2.15
N LEU A 112 -9.77 -27.10 -2.14
CA LEU A 112 -9.00 -26.78 -0.94
C LEU A 112 -9.81 -25.89 0.02
N PHE A 113 -10.59 -24.95 -0.51
CA PHE A 113 -11.50 -24.13 0.30
C PHE A 113 -12.54 -25.00 1.04
N TRP A 114 -13.16 -25.96 0.35
CA TRP A 114 -14.10 -26.90 0.99
C TRP A 114 -13.40 -27.87 1.93
N LEU A 115 -12.18 -28.31 1.64
CA LEU A 115 -11.40 -29.17 2.53
C LEU A 115 -11.05 -28.45 3.84
N CYS A 116 -10.50 -27.23 3.77
CA CYS A 116 -10.21 -26.42 4.95
C CYS A 116 -11.49 -26.05 5.72
N SER A 117 -12.57 -25.71 4.99
CA SER A 117 -13.87 -25.46 5.59
C SER A 117 -14.40 -26.69 6.31
N ALA A 118 -14.27 -27.88 5.72
CA ALA A 118 -14.68 -29.13 6.36
C ALA A 118 -13.84 -29.43 7.61
N VAL A 119 -12.51 -29.26 7.54
CA VAL A 119 -11.62 -29.44 8.70
C VAL A 119 -11.93 -28.48 9.83
N PHE A 120 -12.47 -27.29 9.56
CA PHE A 120 -12.91 -26.35 10.60
C PHE A 120 -14.33 -26.64 11.10
N TRP A 121 -15.31 -26.73 10.20
CA TRP A 121 -16.73 -26.87 10.54
C TRP A 121 -17.08 -28.23 11.13
N PHE A 122 -16.42 -29.30 10.66
CA PHE A 122 -16.68 -30.65 11.14
C PHE A 122 -16.39 -30.82 12.64
N PRO A 123 -15.19 -30.50 13.16
CA PRO A 123 -14.94 -30.55 14.61
C PRO A 123 -15.75 -29.51 15.38
N PHE A 124 -16.03 -28.33 14.81
CA PHE A 124 -16.88 -27.32 15.46
C PHE A 124 -18.29 -27.85 15.72
N PHE A 125 -18.97 -28.39 14.71
CA PHE A 125 -20.30 -28.98 14.88
C PHE A 125 -20.26 -30.25 15.73
N ALA A 126 -19.20 -31.05 15.63
CA ALA A 126 -19.00 -32.20 16.50
C ALA A 126 -18.90 -31.79 17.98
N MET A 127 -18.12 -30.74 18.31
CA MET A 127 -18.05 -30.20 19.67
C MET A 127 -19.38 -29.59 20.12
N MET A 128 -20.03 -28.79 19.26
CA MET A 128 -21.30 -28.12 19.59
C MET A 128 -22.43 -29.12 19.89
N LEU A 129 -22.52 -30.20 19.11
CA LEU A 129 -23.50 -31.26 19.35
C LEU A 129 -23.10 -32.12 20.55
N SER A 130 -21.80 -32.44 20.70
CA SER A 130 -21.28 -33.23 21.82
C SER A 130 -21.50 -32.54 23.18
N ALA A 131 -21.39 -31.21 23.24
CA ALA A 131 -21.66 -30.43 24.45
C ALA A 131 -23.09 -30.59 24.99
N ASN A 132 -24.07 -30.96 24.15
CA ASN A 132 -25.44 -31.23 24.60
C ASN A 132 -25.62 -32.67 25.14
N HIS A 133 -24.67 -33.57 24.88
CA HIS A 133 -24.74 -34.99 25.28
C HIS A 133 -23.85 -35.33 26.48
N ASP A 134 -22.63 -34.78 26.57
CA ASP A 134 -21.73 -35.01 27.71
C ASP A 134 -20.69 -33.88 27.87
N LEU A 135 -20.76 -33.16 29.00
CA LEU A 135 -19.85 -32.05 29.30
C LEU A 135 -18.43 -32.54 29.62
N SER A 136 -18.28 -33.78 30.10
CA SER A 136 -16.99 -34.33 30.53
C SER A 136 -15.95 -34.40 29.41
N TRP A 137 -16.39 -34.54 28.15
CA TRP A 137 -15.48 -34.56 27.00
C TRP A 137 -14.92 -33.17 26.67
N ALA A 138 -15.75 -32.12 26.79
CA ALA A 138 -15.32 -30.74 26.63
C ALA A 138 -14.31 -30.34 27.73
N GLN A 139 -14.55 -30.79 28.97
CA GLN A 139 -13.64 -30.57 30.10
C GLN A 139 -12.31 -31.31 29.93
N ALA A 140 -12.32 -32.55 29.42
CA ALA A 140 -11.11 -33.31 29.13
C ALA A 140 -10.28 -32.71 27.98
N THR A 141 -10.95 -32.09 27.00
CA THR A 141 -10.30 -31.48 25.82
C THR A 141 -9.73 -30.10 26.13
N LEU A 142 -10.47 -29.27 26.88
CA LEU A 142 -10.05 -27.93 27.29
C LEU A 142 -9.07 -27.96 28.47
N GLY A 143 -9.14 -29.00 29.31
CA GLY A 143 -8.35 -29.11 30.53
C GLY A 143 -8.73 -28.07 31.58
N ALA A 144 -8.10 -28.15 32.75
CA ALA A 144 -8.37 -27.23 33.87
C ALA A 144 -8.03 -25.76 33.50
N GLU A 145 -6.97 -25.54 32.73
CA GLU A 145 -6.58 -24.19 32.27
C GLU A 145 -7.56 -23.60 31.26
N GLY A 146 -8.03 -24.40 30.29
CA GLY A 146 -9.03 -23.95 29.32
C GLY A 146 -10.37 -23.61 29.99
N MET A 147 -10.77 -24.41 30.99
CA MET A 147 -11.96 -24.12 31.79
C MET A 147 -11.82 -22.82 32.61
N ALA A 148 -10.69 -22.62 33.30
CA ALA A 148 -10.44 -21.41 34.06
C ALA A 148 -10.43 -20.16 33.17
N SER A 149 -9.87 -20.27 31.96
CA SER A 149 -9.87 -19.18 30.98
C SER A 149 -11.28 -18.84 30.45
N MET A 150 -12.14 -19.86 30.26
CA MET A 150 -13.53 -19.65 29.89
C MET A 150 -14.34 -19.04 31.03
N GLU A 151 -14.09 -19.43 32.27
CA GLU A 151 -14.73 -18.85 33.45
C GLU A 151 -14.31 -17.39 33.67
N GLU A 152 -13.05 -17.04 33.41
CA GLU A 152 -12.56 -15.65 33.40
C GLU A 152 -13.19 -14.84 32.25
N MET A 153 -13.42 -15.44 31.07
CA MET A 153 -13.93 -14.77 29.87
C MET A 153 -15.46 -14.79 29.70
N TYR A 154 -16.18 -15.69 30.36
CA TYR A 154 -17.65 -15.82 30.29
C TYR A 154 -18.35 -15.95 31.66
N GLY A 155 -17.61 -15.84 32.77
CA GLY A 155 -18.19 -15.68 34.11
C GLY A 155 -19.15 -14.49 34.19
N GLY A 156 -19.93 -14.43 35.28
CA GLY A 156 -20.99 -13.43 35.43
C GLY A 156 -20.50 -12.01 35.08
N LYS A 157 -21.29 -11.26 34.31
CA LYS A 157 -20.90 -9.94 33.77
C LYS A 157 -20.42 -8.96 34.86
N GLU A 158 -20.97 -9.10 36.07
CA GLU A 158 -20.59 -8.31 37.25
C GLU A 158 -19.24 -8.75 37.86
N GLU A 159 -18.98 -10.06 37.89
CA GLU A 159 -17.76 -10.68 38.41
C GLU A 159 -16.55 -10.44 37.50
N GLN A 160 -16.76 -10.41 36.17
CA GLN A 160 -15.74 -10.01 35.21
C GLN A 160 -15.31 -8.57 35.37
N ILE A 161 -16.29 -7.66 35.49
CA ILE A 161 -16.01 -6.22 35.64
C ILE A 161 -15.30 -5.96 36.97
N SER A 162 -15.64 -6.68 38.05
CA SER A 162 -14.93 -6.56 39.33
C SER A 162 -13.53 -7.15 39.27
N HIS A 163 -13.34 -8.35 38.74
CA HIS A 163 -12.04 -9.02 38.65
C HIS A 163 -11.05 -8.26 37.75
N LEU A 164 -11.52 -7.77 36.59
CA LEU A 164 -10.71 -6.95 35.68
C LEU A 164 -10.40 -5.56 36.26
N ARG A 165 -11.32 -4.97 37.03
CA ARG A 165 -11.08 -3.70 37.74
C ARG A 165 -10.08 -3.86 38.87
N GLU A 166 -10.09 -4.99 39.57
CA GLU A 166 -9.12 -5.31 40.62
C GLU A 166 -7.72 -5.54 40.04
N ARG A 167 -7.62 -6.30 38.94
CA ARG A 167 -6.34 -6.67 38.30
C ARG A 167 -5.69 -5.53 37.49
N PHE A 168 -6.49 -4.70 36.83
CA PHE A 168 -6.00 -3.67 35.88
C PHE A 168 -6.39 -2.23 36.25
N GLY A 169 -7.16 -2.03 37.33
CA GLY A 169 -7.39 -0.74 38.00
C GLY A 169 -8.25 0.29 37.25
N SER A 170 -8.26 0.32 35.91
CA SER A 170 -8.93 1.37 35.12
C SER A 170 -9.56 0.87 33.82
N ASN A 171 -10.62 1.58 33.39
CA ASN A 171 -11.32 1.32 32.12
C ASN A 171 -10.39 1.39 30.89
N PHE A 172 -9.32 2.19 30.96
CA PHE A 172 -8.36 2.34 29.85
C PHE A 172 -7.44 1.12 29.74
N MET A 173 -6.96 0.58 30.86
CA MET A 173 -6.12 -0.62 30.84
C MET A 173 -6.93 -1.87 30.43
N MET A 174 -8.21 -1.93 30.81
CA MET A 174 -9.15 -2.94 30.31
C MET A 174 -9.38 -2.83 28.79
N PHE A 175 -9.55 -1.60 28.27
CA PHE A 175 -9.64 -1.35 26.83
C PHE A 175 -8.36 -1.80 26.09
N CYS A 176 -7.18 -1.51 26.63
CA CYS A 176 -5.91 -1.98 26.09
C CYS A 176 -5.80 -3.51 26.11
N PHE A 177 -6.25 -4.17 27.19
CA PHE A 177 -6.30 -5.64 27.28
C PHE A 177 -7.21 -6.24 26.22
N TYR A 178 -8.42 -5.70 26.03
CA TYR A 178 -9.33 -6.16 24.98
C TYR A 178 -8.76 -5.95 23.58
N ILE A 179 -8.13 -4.81 23.31
CA ILE A 179 -7.47 -4.57 22.02
C ILE A 179 -6.33 -5.57 21.82
N GLN A 180 -5.46 -5.76 22.80
CA GLN A 180 -4.33 -6.69 22.70
C GLN A 180 -4.78 -8.13 22.49
N HIS A 181 -5.88 -8.56 23.14
CA HIS A 181 -6.44 -9.89 22.96
C HIS A 181 -7.03 -10.10 21.55
N ASN A 182 -7.87 -9.17 21.08
CA ASN A 182 -8.50 -9.30 19.75
C ASN A 182 -7.47 -9.14 18.61
N VAL A 183 -6.59 -8.13 18.71
CA VAL A 183 -5.53 -7.87 17.72
C VAL A 183 -4.46 -8.96 17.75
N GLY A 184 -4.18 -9.55 18.93
CA GLY A 184 -3.26 -10.67 19.07
C GLY A 184 -3.73 -11.92 18.36
N ILE A 185 -5.02 -12.25 18.46
CA ILE A 185 -5.64 -13.36 17.72
C ILE A 185 -5.57 -13.09 16.21
N ASP A 186 -5.86 -11.86 15.77
CA ASP A 186 -5.75 -11.49 14.35
C ASP A 186 -4.31 -11.63 13.82
N PHE A 187 -3.30 -11.22 14.61
CA PHE A 187 -1.90 -11.41 14.27
C PHE A 187 -1.49 -12.88 14.25
N GLN A 188 -2.00 -13.71 15.17
CA GLN A 188 -1.72 -15.16 15.18
C GLN A 188 -2.35 -15.86 13.98
N ILE A 189 -3.58 -15.50 13.59
CA ILE A 189 -4.23 -16.04 12.38
C ILE A 189 -3.47 -15.58 11.14
N PHE A 190 -3.06 -14.31 11.07
CA PHE A 190 -2.27 -13.78 9.96
C PHE A 190 -0.88 -14.41 9.86
N ALA A 191 -0.17 -14.56 10.98
CA ALA A 191 1.14 -15.20 11.05
C ALA A 191 1.06 -16.71 10.78
N GLY A 192 0.05 -17.40 11.32
CA GLY A 192 -0.24 -18.80 11.03
C GLY A 192 -0.60 -19.02 9.55
N GLY A 193 -1.38 -18.12 8.97
CA GLY A 193 -1.69 -18.11 7.54
C GLY A 193 -0.46 -17.87 6.66
N MET A 194 0.46 -16.98 7.07
CA MET A 194 1.76 -16.80 6.41
C MET A 194 2.65 -18.03 6.53
N LEU A 195 2.71 -18.68 7.69
CA LEU A 195 3.53 -19.88 7.90
C LEU A 195 2.98 -21.10 7.14
N ALA A 196 1.65 -21.29 7.13
CA ALA A 196 0.99 -22.31 6.31
C ALA A 196 1.09 -22.02 4.80
N GLY A 197 1.15 -20.74 4.41
CA GLY A 197 1.36 -20.29 3.02
C GLY A 197 2.81 -20.40 2.52
N ILE A 198 3.80 -20.30 3.39
CA ILE A 198 5.23 -20.51 3.02
C ILE A 198 5.57 -22.01 2.99
N GLY A 199 4.89 -22.85 3.79
CA GLY A 199 5.05 -24.31 3.76
C GLY A 199 4.64 -24.98 2.44
N THR A 200 3.80 -24.33 1.62
CA THR A 200 3.40 -24.84 0.29
C THR A 200 4.32 -24.40 -0.85
N ILE A 201 5.25 -23.48 -0.60
CA ILE A 201 6.25 -23.04 -1.60
C ILE A 201 7.43 -24.03 -1.69
N PHE A 202 7.58 -24.93 -0.71
CA PHE A 202 8.64 -25.93 -0.64
C PHE A 202 8.15 -27.39 -0.64
N SER A 203 6.92 -27.66 -1.10
CA SER A 203 6.42 -29.02 -1.35
C SER A 203 6.06 -29.23 -2.82
#